data_AF-A0A2X1N1D1-F1
#
_entry.id   AF-A0A2X1N1D1-F1
#
_cell.length_a   1.000
_cell.length_b   1.000
_cell.length_c   1.000
_cell.angle_alpha   90.00
_cell.angle_beta   90.00
_cell.angle_gamma   90.00
#
_symmetry.space_group_name_H-M   'P 1'
#
loop_
_entity.id
_entity.type
_entity.pdbx_description
1 polymer ?
#
loop_
_entity_poly.entity_id
_entity_poly.type
_entity_poly.pdbx_seq_one_letter_code
_entity_poly.pdbx_strand_id
1 'polypeptide(L)'
;MKRLLVAGCGPVFQLCRSFRNEEMGRYHNPEFTMLEWYRPHYDMYRLMNEVDDLLQQVLDCPAAESLSYQQAFLRYLEIDPLSADKTQLREVAAKLDLSNVADTEEDRDTLLQLLFTFGVEPNIGKEKPTFVYHFPASQASLAQISTEDHRVAERFEVYYKGIELANGFHELTDAREQQQRFEQDNRKRAARGLPQHPIDQNLIEALKVGMPDCSGVALGVDRLVMLALGAETLAEVIAFSVDRA
;
A
#
# COMPACT_ATOMS: atom_id res chain seq x y z
N MET A 1 -7.34 12.32 8.75
CA MET A 1 -6.71 13.51 8.13
C MET A 1 -7.51 14.09 6.97
N LYS A 2 -8.05 13.30 6.04
CA LYS A 2 -8.88 13.77 4.89
C LYS A 2 -9.95 14.81 5.23
N ARG A 3 -10.63 14.68 6.38
CA ARG A 3 -11.62 15.65 6.86
C ARG A 3 -11.04 17.06 7.13
N LEU A 4 -9.75 17.16 7.49
CA LEU A 4 -9.05 18.45 7.63
C LEU A 4 -8.81 19.09 6.26
N LEU A 5 -8.57 18.29 5.22
CA LEU A 5 -8.45 18.80 3.85
C LEU A 5 -9.77 19.38 3.37
N VAL A 6 -10.88 18.68 3.61
CA VAL A 6 -12.23 19.17 3.35
C VAL A 6 -12.50 20.48 4.10
N ALA A 7 -11.99 20.60 5.33
CA ALA A 7 -12.10 21.83 6.12
C ALA A 7 -11.17 22.97 5.66
N GLY A 8 -10.35 22.76 4.62
CA GLY A 8 -9.48 23.79 4.04
C GLY A 8 -8.15 24.01 4.77
N CYS A 9 -7.67 23.04 5.56
CA CYS A 9 -6.41 23.17 6.29
C CYS A 9 -5.15 23.24 5.41
N GLY A 10 -5.26 22.98 4.10
CA GLY A 10 -4.12 22.90 3.20
C GLY A 10 -3.30 21.61 3.40
N PRO A 11 -2.00 21.59 3.03
CA PRO A 11 -1.13 20.44 3.28
C PRO A 11 -1.05 20.09 4.77
N VAL A 12 -1.24 18.83 5.11
CA VAL A 12 -1.26 18.34 6.51
C VAL A 12 -0.43 17.08 6.65
N PHE A 13 0.22 16.90 7.80
CA PHE A 13 0.90 15.67 8.19
C PHE A 13 0.55 15.29 9.62
N GLN A 14 0.71 14.02 9.95
CA GLN A 14 0.62 13.50 11.30
C GLN A 14 1.71 12.46 11.53
N LEU A 15 2.42 12.59 12.64
CA LEU A 15 3.38 11.61 13.14
C LEU A 15 2.84 11.05 14.46
N CYS A 16 2.43 9.80 14.48
CA CYS A 16 1.81 9.20 15.66
C CYS A 16 2.00 7.69 15.75
N ARG A 17 1.57 7.13 16.89
CA ARG A 17 1.49 5.67 17.07
C ARG A 17 0.23 5.12 16.41
N SER A 18 0.43 4.02 15.70
CA SER A 18 -0.60 3.21 15.06
C SER A 18 -0.58 1.82 15.67
N PHE A 19 -1.76 1.20 15.75
CA PHE A 19 -1.95 -0.07 16.44
C PHE A 19 -2.56 -1.09 15.47
N ARG A 20 -1.94 -2.26 15.33
CA ARG A 20 -2.47 -3.39 14.57
C ARG A 20 -2.42 -4.65 15.43
N ASN A 21 -3.55 -5.34 15.54
CA ASN A 21 -3.64 -6.62 16.24
C ASN A 21 -3.28 -7.76 15.29
N GLU A 22 -2.03 -7.77 14.83
CA GLU A 22 -1.46 -8.72 13.87
C GLU A 22 -0.26 -9.44 14.48
N GLU A 23 0.32 -10.39 13.75
CA GLU A 23 1.47 -11.17 14.20
C GLU A 23 2.73 -10.30 14.37
N MET A 24 3.51 -10.62 15.39
CA MET A 24 4.83 -10.04 15.65
C MET A 24 5.86 -10.71 14.75
N GLY A 25 6.79 -9.94 14.20
CA GLY A 25 7.87 -10.47 13.38
C GLY A 25 9.03 -9.50 13.24
N ARG A 26 10.01 -9.89 12.43
CA ARG A 26 11.23 -9.10 12.16
C ARG A 26 10.94 -7.63 11.84
N TYR A 27 9.87 -7.38 11.08
CA TYR A 27 9.45 -6.07 10.58
C TYR A 27 8.07 -5.61 11.12
N HIS A 28 7.56 -6.26 12.18
CA HIS A 28 6.22 -6.02 12.70
C HIS A 28 6.21 -5.97 14.23
N ASN A 29 5.70 -4.85 14.78
CA ASN A 29 5.38 -4.68 16.19
C ASN A 29 3.92 -4.16 16.30
N PRO A 30 3.11 -4.64 17.25
CA PRO A 30 1.69 -4.23 17.36
C PRO A 30 1.46 -2.72 17.47
N GLU A 31 2.39 -2.01 18.11
CA GLU A 31 2.47 -0.55 18.11
C GLU A 31 3.65 -0.10 17.25
N PHE A 32 3.43 0.81 16.31
CA PHE A 32 4.50 1.37 15.48
C PHE A 32 4.25 2.84 15.17
N THR A 33 5.31 3.57 14.83
CA THR A 33 5.30 4.98 14.48
C THR A 33 5.03 5.13 12.98
N MET A 34 3.97 5.87 12.63
CA MET A 34 3.59 6.14 11.24
C MET A 34 3.62 7.65 10.98
N LEU A 35 4.21 8.04 9.84
CA LEU A 35 4.14 9.38 9.28
C LEU A 35 3.15 9.34 8.11
N GLU A 36 1.99 9.96 8.29
CA GLU A 36 0.99 10.11 7.21
C GLU A 36 0.91 11.58 6.81
N TRP A 37 0.90 11.88 5.51
CA TRP A 37 0.72 13.25 5.03
C TRP A 37 -0.05 13.31 3.72
N TYR A 38 -0.63 14.48 3.47
CA TYR A 38 -1.46 14.75 2.31
C TYR A 38 -1.09 16.08 1.65
N ARG A 39 -1.09 16.08 0.32
CA ARG A 39 -0.77 17.22 -0.54
C ARG A 39 -1.94 17.55 -1.46
N PRO A 40 -2.72 18.63 -1.18
CA PRO A 40 -3.69 19.15 -2.13
C PRO A 40 -3.04 19.50 -3.48
N HIS A 41 -3.75 19.17 -4.56
CA HIS A 41 -3.38 19.39 -5.96
C HIS A 41 -2.13 18.64 -6.43
N TYR A 42 -1.74 17.60 -5.69
CA TYR A 42 -0.74 16.65 -6.15
C TYR A 42 -1.44 15.46 -6.80
N ASP A 43 -0.94 15.10 -7.98
CA ASP A 43 -1.10 13.75 -8.51
C ASP A 43 -0.16 12.78 -7.78
N MET A 44 -0.36 11.49 -8.03
CA MET A 44 0.44 10.43 -7.43
C MET A 44 1.95 10.57 -7.71
N TYR A 45 2.32 10.95 -8.94
CA TYR A 45 3.71 11.00 -9.37
C TYR A 45 4.49 12.11 -8.67
N ARG A 46 3.86 13.27 -8.45
CA ARG A 46 4.43 14.35 -7.64
C ARG A 46 4.67 13.90 -6.20
N LEU A 47 3.73 13.16 -5.63
CA LEU A 47 3.91 12.63 -4.28
C LEU A 47 5.00 11.54 -4.22
N MET A 48 5.10 10.69 -5.24
CA MET A 48 6.20 9.71 -5.37
C MET A 48 7.57 10.41 -5.41
N ASN A 49 7.71 11.50 -6.16
CA ASN A 49 8.96 12.28 -6.17
C ASN A 49 9.28 12.89 -4.79
N GLU A 50 8.27 13.41 -4.08
CA GLU A 50 8.48 13.94 -2.73
C GLU A 50 8.90 12.84 -1.74
N VAL A 51 8.35 11.63 -1.86
CA VAL A 51 8.78 10.47 -1.08
C VAL A 51 10.21 10.07 -1.44
N ASP A 52 10.57 10.05 -2.73
CA ASP A 52 11.94 9.73 -3.18
C ASP A 52 12.97 10.72 -2.63
N ASP A 53 12.67 12.02 -2.66
CA ASP A 53 13.51 13.06 -2.09
C ASP A 53 13.74 12.85 -0.57
N LEU A 54 12.70 12.43 0.16
CA LEU A 54 12.80 12.10 1.58
C LEU A 54 13.68 10.87 1.80
N LEU A 55 13.48 9.80 1.02
CA LEU A 55 14.26 8.57 1.13
C LEU A 55 15.74 8.82 0.86
N GLN A 56 16.07 9.56 -0.19
CA GLN A 56 17.47 9.91 -0.50
C GLN A 56 18.13 10.69 0.65
N GLN A 57 17.41 11.65 1.25
CA GLN A 57 17.94 12.44 2.37
C GLN A 57 18.15 11.63 3.66
N VAL A 58 17.25 10.69 3.97
CA VAL A 58 17.31 9.94 5.23
C VAL A 58 18.19 8.69 5.13
N LEU A 59 18.17 8.02 3.97
CA LEU A 59 18.84 6.73 3.77
C LEU A 59 20.18 6.83 3.01
N ASP A 60 20.54 8.01 2.49
CA ASP A 60 21.71 8.20 1.62
C ASP A 60 21.72 7.20 0.45
N CYS A 61 20.54 6.95 -0.12
CA CYS A 61 20.34 6.00 -1.21
C CYS A 61 20.28 6.69 -2.58
N PRO A 62 20.47 5.97 -3.69
CA PRO A 62 20.22 6.50 -5.02
C PRO A 62 18.73 6.83 -5.23
N ALA A 63 18.44 7.70 -6.21
CA ALA A 63 17.08 7.96 -6.67
C ALA A 63 16.34 6.66 -7.03
N ALA A 64 15.07 6.60 -6.65
CA ALA A 64 14.25 5.43 -6.84
C ALA A 64 14.00 5.15 -8.33
N GLU A 65 13.76 3.88 -8.65
CA GLU A 65 13.10 3.52 -9.90
C GLU A 65 11.60 3.39 -9.69
N SER A 66 10.84 3.47 -10.79
CA SER A 66 9.39 3.28 -10.79
C SER A 66 8.99 2.20 -11.78
N LEU A 67 8.12 1.28 -11.34
CA LEU A 67 7.54 0.22 -12.16
C LEU A 67 6.03 0.20 -11.95
N SER A 68 5.25 0.11 -13.03
CA SER A 68 3.84 -0.23 -12.84
C SER A 68 3.72 -1.66 -12.31
N TYR A 69 2.63 -1.96 -11.61
CA TYR A 69 2.33 -3.30 -11.11
C TYR A 69 2.34 -4.31 -12.26
N GLN A 70 1.77 -3.93 -13.40
CA GLN A 70 1.80 -4.71 -14.63
C GLN A 70 3.24 -4.96 -15.13
N GLN A 71 4.07 -3.93 -15.19
CA GLN A 71 5.47 -4.05 -15.62
C GLN A 71 6.29 -4.93 -14.67
N ALA A 72 6.03 -4.86 -13.37
CA ALA A 72 6.72 -5.68 -12.37
C ALA A 72 6.42 -7.16 -12.58
N PHE A 73 5.14 -7.52 -12.76
CA PHE A 73 4.75 -8.90 -13.08
C PHE A 73 5.28 -9.37 -14.43
N LEU A 74 5.19 -8.55 -15.48
CA LEU A 74 5.73 -8.91 -16.79
C LEU A 74 7.24 -9.16 -16.72
N ARG A 75 7.97 -8.36 -15.95
CA ARG A 75 9.43 -8.46 -15.81
C ARG A 75 9.87 -9.69 -15.04
N TYR A 76 9.21 -10.02 -13.93
CA TYR A 76 9.70 -11.05 -13.00
C TYR A 76 8.94 -12.37 -13.07
N LEU A 77 7.73 -12.37 -13.63
CA LEU A 77 6.84 -13.54 -13.68
C LEU A 77 6.33 -13.87 -15.09
N GLU A 78 6.69 -13.06 -16.09
CA GLU A 78 6.31 -13.26 -17.50
C GLU A 78 4.80 -13.40 -17.72
N ILE A 79 4.00 -12.71 -16.89
CA ILE A 79 2.54 -12.75 -16.93
C ILE A 79 1.97 -11.34 -16.82
N ASP A 80 0.87 -11.06 -17.53
CA ASP A 80 0.13 -9.81 -17.38
C ASP A 80 -0.91 -9.95 -16.25
N PRO A 81 -0.73 -9.28 -15.10
CA PRO A 81 -1.63 -9.40 -13.95
C PRO A 81 -2.96 -8.69 -14.16
N LEU A 82 -3.14 -7.90 -15.22
CA LEU A 82 -4.39 -7.19 -15.51
C LEU A 82 -5.31 -7.98 -16.43
N SER A 83 -4.79 -8.96 -17.19
CA SER A 83 -5.56 -9.79 -18.11
C SER A 83 -5.57 -11.28 -17.75
N ALA A 84 -4.60 -11.76 -16.96
CA ALA A 84 -4.50 -13.17 -16.62
C ALA A 84 -5.72 -13.66 -15.83
N ASP A 85 -6.19 -14.85 -16.19
CA ASP A 85 -7.21 -15.59 -15.45
C ASP A 85 -6.61 -16.37 -14.26
N LYS A 86 -7.48 -16.94 -13.41
CA LYS A 86 -7.03 -17.68 -12.22
C LYS A 86 -6.19 -18.92 -12.56
N THR A 87 -6.44 -19.56 -13.70
CA THR A 87 -5.69 -20.74 -14.12
C THR A 87 -4.25 -20.35 -14.41
N GLN A 88 -4.05 -19.29 -15.20
CA GLN A 88 -2.72 -18.76 -15.52
C GLN A 88 -1.98 -18.27 -14.26
N LEU A 89 -2.68 -17.61 -13.33
CA LEU A 89 -2.09 -17.18 -12.07
C LEU A 89 -1.62 -18.38 -11.22
N ARG A 90 -2.40 -19.48 -11.18
CA ARG A 90 -2.02 -20.72 -10.47
C ARG A 90 -0.84 -21.42 -11.13
N GLU A 91 -0.75 -21.41 -12.45
CA GLU A 91 0.42 -21.95 -13.16
C GLU A 91 1.71 -21.21 -12.78
N VAL A 92 1.64 -19.88 -12.63
CA VAL A 92 2.79 -19.10 -12.14
C VAL A 92 3.06 -19.40 -10.67
N ALA A 93 2.02 -19.53 -9.84
CA ALA A 93 2.18 -19.88 -8.43
C ALA A 93 2.86 -21.25 -8.23
N ALA A 94 2.55 -22.22 -9.09
CA ALA A 94 3.19 -23.53 -9.10
C ALA A 94 4.70 -23.44 -9.40
N LYS A 95 5.12 -22.53 -10.29
CA LYS A 95 6.56 -22.28 -10.58
C LYS A 95 7.30 -21.66 -9.40
N LEU A 96 6.58 -21.06 -8.45
CA LEU A 96 7.11 -20.47 -7.22
C LEU A 96 6.98 -21.40 -6.00
N ASP A 97 6.59 -22.67 -6.21
CA ASP A 97 6.32 -23.65 -5.14
C ASP A 97 5.19 -23.24 -4.17
N LEU A 98 4.17 -22.52 -4.67
CA LEU A 98 3.04 -22.00 -3.87
C LEU A 98 1.71 -22.73 -4.11
N SER A 99 1.72 -23.89 -4.79
CA SER A 99 0.52 -24.65 -5.14
C SER A 99 -0.34 -25.03 -3.93
N ASN A 100 0.28 -25.30 -2.78
CA ASN A 100 -0.40 -25.64 -1.53
C ASN A 100 -1.41 -24.58 -1.07
N VAL A 101 -1.16 -23.32 -1.37
CA VAL A 101 -2.06 -22.20 -1.05
C VAL A 101 -2.89 -21.82 -2.28
N ALA A 102 -2.23 -21.65 -3.42
CA ALA A 102 -2.84 -21.09 -4.63
C ALA A 102 -3.93 -21.98 -5.26
N ASP A 103 -3.82 -23.31 -5.15
CA ASP A 103 -4.78 -24.22 -5.77
C ASP A 103 -6.17 -24.15 -5.12
N THR A 104 -6.22 -23.80 -3.83
CA THR A 104 -7.47 -23.67 -3.07
C THR A 104 -7.99 -22.24 -2.98
N GLU A 105 -7.19 -21.26 -3.40
CA GLU A 105 -7.56 -19.85 -3.35
C GLU A 105 -8.44 -19.49 -4.55
N GLU A 106 -9.62 -18.95 -4.28
CA GLU A 106 -10.62 -18.60 -5.29
C GLU A 106 -10.70 -17.10 -5.56
N ASP A 107 -10.13 -16.29 -4.66
CA ASP A 107 -10.01 -14.85 -4.77
C ASP A 107 -8.79 -14.47 -5.61
N ARG A 108 -9.06 -13.80 -6.74
CA ARG A 108 -8.04 -13.39 -7.69
C ARG A 108 -7.05 -12.37 -7.09
N ASP A 109 -7.52 -11.49 -6.20
CA ASP A 109 -6.64 -10.50 -5.58
C ASP A 109 -5.69 -11.17 -4.59
N THR A 110 -6.14 -12.18 -3.84
CA THR A 110 -5.26 -12.98 -2.99
C THR A 110 -4.20 -13.72 -3.81
N LEU A 111 -4.56 -14.31 -4.96
CA LEU A 111 -3.57 -14.93 -5.86
C LEU A 111 -2.53 -13.91 -6.36
N LEU A 112 -2.98 -12.72 -6.76
CA LEU A 112 -2.07 -11.66 -7.19
C LEU A 112 -1.16 -11.19 -6.05
N GLN A 113 -1.68 -11.01 -4.84
CA GLN A 113 -0.88 -10.64 -3.68
C GLN A 113 0.17 -11.70 -3.37
N LEU A 114 -0.20 -12.99 -3.44
CA LEU A 114 0.72 -14.10 -3.25
C LEU A 114 1.86 -14.06 -4.29
N LEU A 115 1.52 -13.94 -5.57
CA LEU A 115 2.51 -13.84 -6.65
C LEU A 115 3.40 -12.60 -6.53
N PHE A 116 2.84 -11.46 -6.11
CA PHE A 116 3.61 -10.25 -5.89
C PHE A 116 4.62 -10.45 -4.74
N THR A 117 4.15 -10.94 -3.59
CA THR A 117 4.96 -11.16 -2.38
C THR A 117 6.13 -12.14 -2.62
N PHE A 118 5.87 -13.25 -3.31
CA PHE A 118 6.87 -14.31 -3.47
C PHE A 118 7.63 -14.24 -4.80
N GLY A 119 7.09 -13.55 -5.80
CA GLY A 119 7.63 -13.50 -7.15
C GLY A 119 8.22 -12.16 -7.55
N VAL A 120 7.63 -11.06 -7.09
CA VAL A 120 8.02 -9.69 -7.48
C VAL A 120 8.84 -9.01 -6.39
N GLU A 121 8.32 -8.91 -5.17
CA GLU A 121 8.98 -8.22 -4.04
C GLU A 121 10.43 -8.68 -3.80
N PRO A 122 10.79 -9.97 -3.90
CA PRO A 122 12.17 -10.42 -3.68
C PRO A 122 13.15 -9.96 -4.76
N ASN A 123 12.67 -9.32 -5.84
CA ASN A 123 13.47 -8.91 -6.99
C ASN A 123 13.59 -7.40 -7.17
N ILE A 124 12.83 -6.60 -6.41
CA ILE A 124 12.83 -5.14 -6.48
C ILE A 124 13.49 -4.51 -5.24
N GLY A 125 13.80 -3.22 -5.28
CA GLY A 125 14.26 -2.48 -4.11
C GLY A 125 15.63 -2.90 -3.58
N LYS A 126 16.45 -3.67 -4.33
CA LYS A 126 17.72 -4.22 -3.80
C LYS A 126 18.83 -3.19 -3.72
N GLU A 127 19.09 -2.47 -4.81
CA GLU A 127 20.21 -1.53 -4.92
C GLU A 127 19.76 -0.09 -4.64
N LYS A 128 18.58 0.26 -5.14
CA LYS A 128 17.88 1.53 -4.97
C LYS A 128 16.41 1.27 -4.61
N PRO A 129 15.69 2.22 -4.00
CA PRO A 129 14.26 2.06 -3.75
C PRO A 129 13.51 1.83 -5.07
N THR A 130 12.43 1.05 -5.01
CA THR A 130 11.55 0.79 -6.16
C THR A 130 10.12 1.14 -5.78
N PHE A 131 9.55 2.10 -6.49
CA PHE A 131 8.13 2.35 -6.47
C PHE A 131 7.41 1.34 -7.35
N VAL A 132 6.37 0.71 -6.82
CA VAL A 132 5.39 -0.05 -7.59
C VAL A 132 4.10 0.78 -7.60
N TYR A 133 3.57 1.09 -8.78
CA TYR A 133 2.37 1.94 -8.91
C TYR A 133 1.34 1.33 -9.87
N HIS A 134 0.13 1.90 -9.96
CA HIS A 134 -0.94 1.35 -10.82
C HIS A 134 -1.35 -0.09 -10.44
N PHE A 135 -1.63 -0.30 -9.15
CA PHE A 135 -2.20 -1.55 -8.66
C PHE A 135 -3.55 -1.85 -9.33
N PRO A 136 -3.97 -3.13 -9.42
CA PRO A 136 -5.27 -3.49 -9.98
C PRO A 136 -6.41 -2.69 -9.33
N ALA A 137 -7.42 -2.29 -10.11
CA ALA A 137 -8.57 -1.52 -9.63
C ALA A 137 -9.33 -2.23 -8.49
N SER A 138 -9.33 -3.56 -8.48
CA SER A 138 -9.88 -4.38 -7.40
C SER A 138 -9.14 -4.20 -6.06
N GLN A 139 -7.90 -3.74 -6.10
CA GLN A 139 -7.01 -3.45 -4.97
C GLN A 139 -6.84 -1.94 -4.74
N ALA A 140 -7.77 -1.12 -5.24
CA ALA A 140 -7.69 0.34 -5.15
C ALA A 140 -7.69 0.87 -3.71
N SER A 141 -8.24 0.13 -2.75
CA SER A 141 -8.40 0.61 -1.36
C SER A 141 -9.12 1.97 -1.35
N LEU A 142 -8.45 3.04 -0.92
CA LEU A 142 -8.94 4.42 -0.89
C LEU A 142 -8.44 5.28 -2.07
N ALA A 143 -7.73 4.69 -3.04
CA ALA A 143 -7.25 5.39 -4.23
C ALA A 143 -8.34 5.53 -5.30
N GLN A 144 -8.26 6.60 -6.09
CA GLN A 144 -9.09 6.74 -7.29
C GLN A 144 -8.67 5.75 -8.37
N ILE A 145 -9.61 5.40 -9.25
CA ILE A 145 -9.34 4.60 -10.45
C ILE A 145 -8.73 5.52 -11.52
N SER A 146 -7.70 5.04 -12.21
CA SER A 146 -7.08 5.83 -13.27
C SER A 146 -8.07 6.14 -14.38
N THR A 147 -8.02 7.37 -14.88
CA THR A 147 -8.82 7.81 -16.03
C THR A 147 -8.23 7.35 -17.37
N GLU A 148 -6.95 6.93 -17.38
CA GLU A 148 -6.26 6.46 -18.59
C GLU A 148 -6.43 4.94 -18.80
N ASP A 149 -6.35 4.16 -17.73
CA ASP A 149 -6.63 2.71 -17.74
C ASP A 149 -7.49 2.32 -16.53
N HIS A 150 -8.78 2.09 -16.75
CA HIS A 150 -9.73 1.74 -15.70
C HIS A 150 -9.47 0.40 -15.01
N ARG A 151 -8.50 -0.40 -15.49
CA ARG A 151 -8.08 -1.64 -14.83
C ARG A 151 -7.17 -1.40 -13.64
N VAL A 152 -6.64 -0.17 -13.47
CA VAL A 152 -5.69 0.18 -12.41
C VAL A 152 -6.18 1.34 -11.55
N ALA A 153 -5.69 1.37 -10.32
CA ALA A 153 -5.89 2.43 -9.35
C ALA A 153 -4.61 3.25 -9.22
N GLU A 154 -4.76 4.54 -8.95
CA GLU A 154 -3.64 5.46 -8.70
C GLU A 154 -3.13 5.30 -7.27
N ARG A 155 -2.62 4.11 -6.99
CA ARG A 155 -1.95 3.69 -5.77
C ARG A 155 -0.49 3.39 -6.08
N PHE A 156 0.38 3.69 -5.13
CA PHE A 156 1.77 3.28 -5.15
C PHE A 156 2.23 2.75 -3.79
N GLU A 157 3.24 1.91 -3.83
CA GLU A 157 4.01 1.46 -2.67
C GLU A 157 5.49 1.60 -3.00
N VAL A 158 6.33 1.77 -1.99
CA VAL A 158 7.79 1.85 -2.17
C VAL A 158 8.49 0.78 -1.33
N TYR A 159 9.37 0.06 -2.01
CA TYR A 159 10.12 -1.07 -1.47
C TYR A 159 11.61 -0.77 -1.48
N TYR A 160 12.28 -1.05 -0.37
CA TYR A 160 13.74 -0.99 -0.30
C TYR A 160 14.29 -2.03 0.67
N LYS A 161 15.34 -2.75 0.23
CA LYS A 161 16.01 -3.82 0.97
C LYS A 161 15.06 -4.89 1.53
N GLY A 162 14.02 -5.24 0.75
CA GLY A 162 13.03 -6.26 1.13
C GLY A 162 11.98 -5.77 2.12
N ILE A 163 11.78 -4.45 2.23
CA ILE A 163 10.83 -3.84 3.15
C ILE A 163 9.94 -2.85 2.40
N GLU A 164 8.62 -2.98 2.58
CA GLU A 164 7.65 -1.94 2.22
C GLU A 164 7.78 -0.76 3.21
N LEU A 165 8.17 0.40 2.70
CA LEU A 165 8.41 1.61 3.49
C LEU A 165 7.21 2.56 3.53
N ALA A 166 6.48 2.68 2.42
CA ALA A 166 5.31 3.54 2.36
C ALA A 166 4.27 3.05 1.37
N ASN A 167 3.02 3.44 1.61
CA ASN A 167 1.86 3.18 0.77
C ASN A 167 1.10 4.50 0.58
N GLY A 168 0.85 4.86 -0.67
CA GLY A 168 0.25 6.13 -1.03
C GLY A 168 -0.75 6.03 -2.18
N PHE A 169 -1.60 7.06 -2.25
CA PHE A 169 -2.76 7.11 -3.12
C PHE A 169 -2.90 8.49 -3.74
N HIS A 170 -3.34 8.55 -4.99
CA HIS A 170 -4.17 9.64 -5.44
C HIS A 170 -5.58 9.40 -4.90
N GLU A 171 -6.06 10.29 -4.02
CA GLU A 171 -7.18 10.01 -3.14
C GLU A 171 -8.51 9.91 -3.87
N LEU A 172 -9.34 8.94 -3.48
CA LEU A 172 -10.74 8.90 -3.92
C LEU A 172 -11.52 10.02 -3.23
N THR A 173 -12.03 10.96 -4.04
CA THR A 173 -12.84 12.10 -3.57
C THR A 173 -14.34 11.89 -3.75
N ASP A 174 -14.78 10.89 -4.55
CA ASP A 174 -16.19 10.59 -4.78
C ASP A 174 -16.81 9.85 -3.57
N ALA A 175 -17.76 10.52 -2.91
CA ALA A 175 -18.44 10.00 -1.72
C ALA A 175 -19.30 8.75 -2.01
N ARG A 176 -19.91 8.66 -3.19
CA ARG A 176 -20.78 7.53 -3.56
C ARG A 176 -19.94 6.30 -3.84
N GLU A 177 -18.84 6.46 -4.57
CA GLU A 177 -17.91 5.38 -4.83
C GLU A 177 -17.26 4.90 -3.53
N GLN A 178 -16.82 5.82 -2.66
CA GLN A 178 -16.25 5.47 -1.36
C GLN A 178 -17.25 4.66 -0.50
N GLN A 179 -18.53 5.05 -0.49
CA GLN A 179 -19.58 4.32 0.21
C GLN A 179 -19.78 2.91 -0.37
N GLN A 180 -19.88 2.79 -1.70
CA GLN A 180 -20.02 1.49 -2.37
C GLN A 180 -18.86 0.54 -2.06
N ARG A 181 -17.63 1.06 -2.00
CA ARG A 181 -16.43 0.29 -1.64
C ARG A 181 -16.48 -0.20 -0.19
N PHE A 182 -16.89 0.64 0.77
CA PHE A 182 -17.09 0.20 2.15
C PHE A 182 -18.16 -0.89 2.28
N GLU A 183 -19.29 -0.75 1.57
CA GLU A 183 -20.33 -1.77 1.55
C GLU A 183 -19.85 -3.07 0.90
N GLN A 184 -19.07 -2.98 -0.17
CA GLN A 184 -18.49 -4.15 -0.83
C GLN A 184 -17.49 -4.88 0.06
N ASP A 185 -16.62 -4.15 0.75
CA ASP A 185 -15.68 -4.75 1.72
C ASP A 185 -16.44 -5.50 2.82
N ASN A 186 -17.48 -4.88 3.41
CA ASN A 186 -18.33 -5.56 4.39
C ASN A 186 -19.02 -6.81 3.84
N ARG A 187 -19.47 -6.81 2.57
CA ARG A 187 -19.99 -8.02 1.92
C ARG A 187 -18.92 -9.12 1.80
N LYS A 188 -17.69 -8.78 1.39
CA LYS A 188 -16.56 -9.73 1.32
C LYS A 188 -16.23 -10.29 2.71
N ARG A 189 -16.17 -9.43 3.73
CA ARG A 189 -15.92 -9.81 5.13
C ARG A 189 -17.00 -10.78 5.64
N ALA A 190 -18.27 -10.45 5.43
CA ALA A 190 -19.39 -11.31 5.83
C ALA A 190 -19.35 -12.68 5.14
N ALA A 191 -19.02 -12.73 3.84
CA ALA A 191 -18.86 -13.99 3.10
C ALA A 191 -17.70 -14.86 3.65
N ARG A 192 -16.67 -14.24 4.22
CA ARG A 192 -15.54 -14.90 4.89
C ARG A 192 -15.78 -15.16 6.38
N GLY A 193 -16.97 -14.88 6.91
CA GLY A 193 -17.29 -15.04 8.33
C GLY A 193 -16.58 -14.05 9.27
N LEU A 194 -16.04 -12.95 8.73
CA LEU A 194 -15.33 -11.92 9.48
C LEU A 194 -16.30 -10.83 9.99
N PRO A 195 -16.01 -10.18 11.13
CA PRO A 195 -16.84 -9.11 11.65
C PRO A 195 -16.87 -7.92 10.68
N GLN A 196 -18.05 -7.36 10.43
CA GLN A 196 -18.20 -6.16 9.61
C GLN A 196 -17.70 -4.92 10.36
N HIS A 197 -17.20 -3.94 9.60
CA HIS A 197 -16.79 -2.65 10.13
C HIS A 197 -17.90 -1.61 9.93
N PRO A 198 -18.16 -0.73 10.91
CA PRO A 198 -19.03 0.42 10.71
C PRO A 198 -18.51 1.28 9.56
N ILE A 199 -19.42 1.68 8.66
CA ILE A 199 -19.09 2.66 7.62
C ILE A 199 -18.78 4.00 8.31
N ASP A 200 -17.65 4.63 7.96
CA ASP A 200 -17.31 5.95 8.48
C ASP A 200 -18.19 7.03 7.82
N GLN A 201 -19.37 7.25 8.40
CA GLN A 201 -20.30 8.24 7.89
C GLN A 201 -19.72 9.66 7.96
N ASN A 202 -18.79 9.95 8.88
CA ASN A 202 -18.18 11.28 8.95
C ASN A 202 -17.26 11.54 7.77
N LEU A 203 -16.52 10.52 7.31
CA LEU A 203 -15.73 10.61 6.09
C LEU A 203 -16.66 10.79 4.88
N ILE A 204 -17.72 9.98 4.77
CA ILE A 204 -18.67 10.07 3.66
C ILE A 204 -19.32 11.47 3.58
N GLU A 205 -19.80 12.01 4.70
CA GLU A 205 -20.36 13.37 4.72
C GLU A 205 -19.31 14.44 4.38
N ALA A 206 -18.06 14.27 4.81
CA ALA A 206 -16.99 15.19 4.43
C ALA A 206 -16.70 15.15 2.92
N LEU A 207 -16.66 13.97 2.31
CA LEU A 207 -16.46 13.85 0.85
C LEU A 207 -17.59 14.51 0.07
N LYS A 208 -18.85 14.46 0.57
CA LYS A 208 -19.99 15.17 -0.06
C LYS A 208 -19.85 16.69 -0.03
N VAL A 209 -19.17 17.25 0.96
CA VAL A 209 -18.87 18.70 1.03
C VAL A 209 -17.90 19.09 -0.09
N GLY A 210 -17.02 18.18 -0.50
CA GLY A 210 -16.01 18.39 -1.52
C GLY A 210 -14.61 18.35 -0.92
N MET A 211 -13.86 17.32 -1.28
CA MET A 211 -12.45 17.21 -0.97
C MET A 211 -11.65 17.70 -2.18
N PRO A 212 -10.62 18.56 -2.00
CA PRO A 212 -9.76 18.93 -3.11
C PRO A 212 -9.06 17.68 -3.65
N ASP A 213 -8.84 17.67 -4.97
CA ASP A 213 -7.97 16.71 -5.63
C ASP A 213 -6.61 16.67 -4.90
N CYS A 214 -6.14 15.50 -4.49
CA CYS A 214 -4.95 15.39 -3.65
C CYS A 214 -4.39 13.98 -3.57
N SER A 215 -3.10 13.86 -3.30
CA SER A 215 -2.48 12.59 -2.94
C SER A 215 -2.11 12.55 -1.46
N GLY A 216 -2.19 11.35 -0.88
CA GLY A 216 -1.79 11.04 0.48
C GLY A 216 -0.84 9.85 0.52
N VAL A 217 0.02 9.77 1.53
CA VAL A 217 0.94 8.64 1.74
C VAL A 217 1.18 8.42 3.22
N ALA A 218 1.31 7.15 3.60
CA ALA A 218 1.68 6.71 4.93
C ALA A 218 3.01 5.97 4.88
N LEU A 219 3.98 6.43 5.67
CA LEU A 219 5.34 5.89 5.77
C LEU A 219 5.58 5.29 7.16
N GLY A 220 6.15 4.08 7.20
CA GLY A 220 6.56 3.41 8.43
C GLY A 220 7.89 3.96 8.95
N VAL A 221 7.84 4.78 10.01
CA VAL A 221 9.02 5.48 10.51
C VAL A 221 10.01 4.52 11.16
N ASP A 222 9.56 3.51 11.92
CA ASP A 222 10.48 2.57 12.56
C ASP A 222 11.23 1.75 11.52
N ARG A 223 10.59 1.37 10.39
CA ARG A 223 11.24 0.70 9.27
C ARG A 223 12.26 1.59 8.56
N LEU A 224 11.93 2.87 8.38
CA LEU A 224 12.85 3.86 7.82
C LEU A 224 14.11 4.01 8.70
N VAL A 225 13.92 4.15 10.02
CA VAL A 225 15.03 4.25 10.98
C VAL A 225 15.85 2.95 11.00
N MET A 226 15.20 1.79 10.95
CA MET A 226 15.87 0.50 10.88
C MET A 226 16.80 0.40 9.67
N LEU A 227 16.35 0.82 8.49
CA LEU A 227 17.21 0.89 7.30
C LEU A 227 18.34 1.92 7.43
N ALA A 228 18.04 3.12 7.93
CA ALA A 228 19.03 4.19 8.10
C ALA A 228 20.18 3.78 9.04
N LEU A 229 19.89 2.95 10.05
CA LEU A 229 20.86 2.45 11.02
C LEU A 229 21.48 1.10 10.62
N GLY A 230 21.05 0.50 9.52
CA GLY A 230 21.48 -0.85 9.12
C GLY A 230 21.08 -1.93 10.12
N ALA A 231 20.03 -1.71 10.90
CA ALA A 231 19.50 -2.66 11.87
C ALA A 231 18.76 -3.81 11.17
N GLU A 232 18.75 -4.99 11.78
CA GLU A 232 18.10 -6.16 11.20
C GLU A 232 16.65 -6.33 11.66
N THR A 233 16.30 -5.82 12.83
CA THR A 233 14.99 -6.01 13.46
C THR A 233 14.41 -4.71 14.01
N LEU A 234 13.08 -4.60 14.08
CA LEU A 234 12.43 -3.42 14.69
C LEU A 234 12.77 -3.25 16.18
N ALA A 235 13.07 -4.34 16.89
CA ALA A 235 13.41 -4.29 18.32
C ALA A 235 14.72 -3.54 18.61
N GLU A 236 15.58 -3.36 17.61
CA GLU A 236 16.82 -2.59 17.72
C GLU A 236 16.59 -1.07 17.65
N VAL A 237 15.44 -0.64 17.10
CA VAL A 237 15.12 0.78 16.88
C VAL A 237 13.93 1.28 17.68
N ILE A 238 13.29 0.39 18.45
CA ILE A 238 12.20 0.71 19.38
C ILE A 238 12.69 0.49 20.81
N ALA A 239 12.49 1.48 21.69
CA ALA A 239 12.98 1.44 23.07
C ALA A 239 12.44 0.24 23.87
N PHE A 240 11.14 -0.05 23.74
CA PHE A 240 10.47 -1.20 24.36
C PHE A 240 9.56 -1.85 23.32
N SER A 241 10.00 -2.98 22.77
CA SER A 241 9.16 -3.85 21.94
C SER A 241 8.15 -4.60 22.81
N VAL A 242 7.06 -5.13 22.24
CA VAL A 242 5.97 -5.74 23.03
C VAL A 242 6.43 -6.92 23.91
N ASP A 243 7.47 -7.64 23.49
CA ASP A 243 8.10 -8.71 24.28
C ASP A 243 8.87 -8.21 25.53
N ARG A 244 9.18 -6.91 25.59
CA ARG A 244 9.93 -6.24 26.67
C ARG A 244 9.16 -5.08 27.33
N ALA A 245 7.86 -4.95 27.03
CA ALA A 245 6.99 -3.87 27.52
C ALA A 245 6.59 -4.03 29.00
#